data_AF-A0A399ZGN6-F1
#
_entry.id   AF-A0A399ZGN6-F1
#
_cell.length_a   1.000
_cell.length_b   1.000
_cell.length_c   1.000
_cell.angle_alpha   90.00
_cell.angle_beta   90.00
_cell.angle_gamma   90.00
#
_symmetry.space_group_name_H-M   'P 1'
#
loop_
_entity.id
_entity.type
_entity.pdbx_description
1 polymer ?
#
loop_
_entity_poly.entity_id
_entity_poly.type
_entity_poly.pdbx_seq_one_letter_code
_entity_poly.pdbx_strand_id
1 'polypeptide(L)'
;MSSIWTRIRQLEGQTLYTAARQRPFRIDRVSNKLIFYTLGSTGNERSSLRETFEQIDNLGLKQHEITRGRVDEEITTADRFNTSYVHAILCAIDRAI
;
A
#
# COMPACT_ATOMS: atom_id res chain seq x y z
N MET A 1 -2.84 15.98 -12.64
CA MET A 1 -3.12 15.02 -11.56
C MET A 1 -1.88 14.17 -11.35
N SER A 2 -1.39 14.05 -10.11
CA SER A 2 -0.27 13.14 -9.79
C SER A 2 -0.79 11.71 -9.81
N SER A 3 -0.09 10.78 -10.49
CA SER A 3 -0.50 9.37 -10.50
C SER A 3 -0.40 8.77 -9.10
N ILE A 4 -1.18 7.72 -8.83
CA ILE A 4 -1.09 6.99 -7.56
C ILE A 4 0.36 6.58 -7.25
N TRP A 5 1.12 6.18 -8.28
CA TRP A 5 2.52 5.77 -8.12
C TRP A 5 3.44 6.92 -7.70
N THR A 6 3.24 8.12 -8.24
CA THR A 6 4.02 9.29 -7.81
C THR A 6 3.74 9.65 -6.35
N ARG A 7 2.49 9.49 -5.88
CA ARG A 7 2.15 9.67 -4.46
C ARG A 7 2.78 8.58 -3.58
N ILE A 8 2.77 7.33 -4.04
CA ILE A 8 3.42 6.22 -3.32
C ILE A 8 4.93 6.47 -3.17
N ARG A 9 5.61 7.01 -4.19
CA ARG A 9 7.03 7.37 -4.08
C ARG A 9 7.33 8.41 -2.99
N GLN A 10 6.39 9.32 -2.72
CA GLN A 10 6.56 10.31 -1.65
C GLN A 10 6.55 9.68 -0.25
N LEU A 11 6.08 8.43 -0.13
CA LEU A 11 6.10 7.66 1.12
C LEU A 11 7.46 7.00 1.40
N GLU A 12 8.43 7.05 0.49
CA GLU A 12 9.75 6.46 0.71
C GLU A 12 10.42 7.05 1.95
N GLY A 13 10.95 6.18 2.82
CA GLY A 13 11.53 6.56 4.10
C GLY A 13 10.52 6.77 5.24
N GLN A 14 9.20 6.78 4.95
CA GLN A 14 8.17 6.99 5.97
C GLN A 14 7.80 5.68 6.68
N THR A 15 7.41 5.81 7.96
CA THR A 15 6.81 4.73 8.74
C THR A 15 5.29 4.86 8.72
N LEU A 16 4.62 3.79 8.30
CA LEU A 16 3.17 3.68 8.21
C LEU A 16 2.64 2.66 9.22
N TYR A 17 1.33 2.66 9.41
CA TYR A 17 0.64 1.79 10.36
C TYR A 17 -0.54 1.08 9.70
N THR A 18 -0.63 -0.24 9.90
CA THR A 18 -1.78 -1.01 9.39
C THR A 18 -3.08 -0.61 10.11
N ALA A 19 -4.18 -0.48 9.37
CA ALA A 19 -5.44 0.03 9.92
C ALA A 19 -6.01 -0.81 11.08
N ALA A 20 -6.01 -2.14 10.96
CA ALA A 20 -6.70 -3.03 11.91
C ALA A 20 -5.94 -3.30 13.22
N ARG A 21 -4.61 -3.21 13.22
CA ARG A 21 -3.77 -3.59 14.38
C ARG A 21 -2.71 -2.54 14.74
N GLN A 22 -2.71 -1.39 14.06
CA GLN A 22 -1.71 -0.32 14.24
C GLN A 22 -0.27 -0.85 14.21
N ARG A 23 -0.01 -1.87 13.37
CA ARG A 23 1.34 -2.45 13.27
C ARG A 23 2.22 -1.54 12.43
N PRO A 24 3.38 -1.08 12.95
CA PRO A 24 4.29 -0.24 12.22
C PRO A 24 5.01 -1.02 11.12
N PHE A 25 5.23 -0.38 9.98
CA PHE A 25 6.09 -0.85 8.91
C PHE A 25 6.72 0.36 8.20
N ARG A 26 7.96 0.26 7.76
CA ARG A 26 8.67 1.35 7.09
C ARG A 26 8.73 1.09 5.60
N ILE A 27 8.43 2.09 4.78
CA ILE A 27 8.68 2.02 3.34
C ILE A 27 10.15 2.28 3.09
N ASP A 28 10.89 1.24 2.69
CA ASP A 28 12.34 1.34 2.50
C ASP A 28 12.69 1.86 1.11
N ARG A 29 11.97 1.42 0.08
CA ARG A 29 12.26 1.79 -1.31
C ARG A 29 11.04 1.61 -2.21
N VAL A 30 10.83 2.56 -3.12
CA VAL A 30 9.80 2.50 -4.17
C VAL A 30 10.47 2.52 -5.55
N SER A 31 10.51 1.36 -6.19
CA SER A 31 11.09 1.21 -7.53
C SER A 31 10.08 1.57 -8.65
N ASN A 32 10.37 1.22 -9.90
CA ASN A 32 9.41 1.35 -11.00
C ASN A 32 8.29 0.29 -10.97
N LYS A 33 8.52 -0.86 -10.33
CA LYS A 33 7.63 -2.03 -10.38
C LYS A 33 7.15 -2.51 -9.02
N LEU A 34 7.90 -2.21 -7.96
CA LEU A 34 7.71 -2.74 -6.62
C LEU A 34 7.90 -1.64 -5.59
N ILE A 35 7.10 -1.71 -4.52
CA ILE A 35 7.37 -1.06 -3.24
C ILE A 35 7.91 -2.10 -2.27
N PHE A 36 8.98 -1.77 -1.55
CA PHE A 36 9.61 -2.60 -0.52
C PHE A 36 9.38 -1.96 0.84
N TYR A 37 9.05 -2.77 1.83
CA TYR A 37 8.80 -2.31 3.19
C TYR A 37 9.17 -3.34 4.25
N THR A 38 9.75 -2.85 5.34
CA THR A 38 10.17 -3.66 6.49
C THR A 38 9.11 -3.64 7.57
N LEU A 39 8.74 -4.83 8.05
CA LEU A 39 7.79 -5.01 9.14
C LEU A 39 8.43 -4.68 10.49
N GLY A 40 7.89 -3.70 11.23
CA GLY A 40 8.48 -3.29 12.51
C GLY A 40 8.45 -4.38 13.58
N SER A 41 7.54 -5.34 13.50
CA SER A 41 7.42 -6.42 14.50
C SER A 41 8.45 -7.55 14.35
N THR A 42 8.96 -7.78 13.14
CA THR A 42 9.84 -8.93 12.86
C THR A 42 11.13 -8.56 12.14
N GLY A 43 11.23 -7.34 11.60
CA GLY A 43 12.32 -6.94 10.72
C GLY A 43 12.27 -7.59 9.33
N ASN A 44 11.23 -8.36 9.01
CA ASN A 44 11.13 -9.02 7.72
C ASN A 44 10.78 -8.01 6.62
N GLU A 45 11.48 -8.12 5.50
CA GLU A 45 11.14 -7.38 4.29
C GLU A 45 9.94 -8.01 3.59
N ARG A 46 9.06 -7.16 3.08
CA ARG A 46 8.00 -7.53 2.14
C ARG A 46 8.01 -6.58 0.97
N SER A 47 7.41 -7.02 -0.13
CA SER A 47 7.22 -6.17 -1.30
C SER A 47 5.81 -6.33 -1.86
N SER A 48 5.36 -5.28 -2.56
CA SER A 48 4.10 -5.27 -3.30
C SER A 48 4.26 -4.66 -4.68
N LEU A 49 3.51 -5.18 -5.64
CA LEU A 49 3.58 -4.81 -7.05
C LEU A 49 2.88 -3.48 -7.31
N ARG A 50 3.48 -2.67 -8.18
CA ARG A 50 2.89 -1.44 -8.72
C ARG A 50 1.53 -1.69 -9.34
N GLU A 51 1.42 -2.76 -10.13
CA GLU A 51 0.20 -3.15 -10.82
C GLU A 51 -0.97 -3.32 -9.84
N THR A 52 -0.73 -3.86 -8.63
CA THR A 52 -1.74 -3.98 -7.58
C THR A 52 -2.34 -2.62 -7.21
N PHE A 53 -1.51 -1.59 -7.05
CA PHE A 53 -1.99 -0.25 -6.69
C PHE A 53 -2.69 0.43 -7.87
N GLU A 54 -2.15 0.30 -9.08
CA GLU A 54 -2.76 0.88 -10.28
C GLU A 54 -4.09 0.22 -10.64
N GLN A 55 -4.23 -1.09 -10.42
CA GLN A 55 -5.51 -1.80 -10.57
C GLN A 55 -6.56 -1.23 -9.63
N ILE A 56 -6.21 -1.05 -8.35
CA ILE A 56 -7.14 -0.49 -7.36
C ILE A 56 -7.49 0.97 -7.66
N ASP A 57 -6.53 1.78 -8.13
CA ASP A 57 -6.76 3.17 -8.56
C ASP A 57 -7.73 3.23 -9.75
N ASN A 58 -7.57 2.33 -10.72
CA ASN A 58 -8.40 2.25 -11.92
C ASN A 58 -9.86 1.87 -11.63
N LEU A 59 -10.14 1.27 -10.47
CA LEU A 59 -11.53 1.00 -10.03
C LEU A 59 -12.28 2.28 -9.64
N GLY A 60 -11.59 3.42 -9.49
CA GLY A 60 -12.21 4.70 -9.16
C GLY A 60 -12.88 4.72 -7.78
N LEU A 61 -12.48 3.81 -6.88
CA LEU A 61 -13.04 3.70 -5.54
C LEU A 61 -12.77 4.98 -4.75
N LYS A 62 -13.80 5.55 -4.14
CA LYS A 62 -13.63 6.71 -3.26
C LYS A 62 -12.98 6.26 -1.94
N GLN A 63 -12.32 7.19 -1.25
CA GLN A 63 -11.64 7.00 0.04
C GLN A 63 -12.32 6.06 1.04
N HIS A 64 -13.64 6.16 1.17
CA HIS A 64 -14.44 5.41 2.15
C HIS A 64 -14.85 4.01 1.67
N GLU A 65 -14.65 3.71 0.38
CA GLU A 65 -15.00 2.44 -0.25
C GLU A 65 -13.79 1.48 -0.28
N ILE A 66 -12.58 2.00 -0.08
CA ILE A 66 -11.35 1.19 0.05
C ILE A 66 -11.34 0.51 1.42
N THR A 67 -12.08 -0.59 1.51
CA THR A 67 -12.07 -1.47 2.68
C THR A 67 -11.06 -2.60 2.48
N ARG A 68 -10.54 -3.17 3.58
CA ARG A 68 -9.64 -4.34 3.49
C ARG A 68 -10.25 -5.51 2.73
N GLY A 69 -11.56 -5.77 2.91
CA GLY A 69 -12.26 -6.83 2.19
C GLY A 69 -12.27 -6.60 0.68
N ARG A 70 -12.49 -5.34 0.27
CA ARG A 70 -12.46 -4.97 -1.15
C ARG A 70 -11.07 -5.06 -1.76
N VAL A 71 -10.03 -4.68 -1.01
CA VAL A 71 -8.65 -4.91 -1.45
C VAL A 71 -8.37 -6.40 -1.61
N ASP A 72 -8.91 -7.28 -0.75
CA ASP A 72 -8.69 -8.74 -0.85
C ASP A 72 -9.34 -9.36 -2.11
N GLU A 73 -10.46 -8.80 -2.57
CA GLU A 73 -11.16 -9.21 -3.79
C GLU A 73 -10.37 -8.83 -5.06
N GLU A 74 -9.64 -7.72 -5.02
CA GLU A 74 -9.00 -7.10 -6.19
C GLU A 74 -7.48 -7.31 -6.27
N ILE A 75 -6.86 -7.80 -5.19
CA ILE A 75 -5.41 -7.99 -5.11
C ILE A 75 -4.96 -9.16 -5.98
N THR A 76 -3.85 -8.97 -6.70
CA THR A 76 -3.20 -10.08 -7.40
C THR A 76 -2.81 -11.19 -6.42
N THR A 77 -2.79 -12.44 -6.89
CA THR A 77 -2.41 -13.60 -6.08
C THR A 77 -1.03 -13.47 -5.44
N ALA A 78 -0.12 -12.72 -6.08
CA ALA A 78 1.21 -12.43 -5.56
C ALA A 78 1.19 -11.56 -4.29
N ASP A 79 0.21 -10.66 -4.16
CA ASP A 79 0.11 -9.71 -3.05
C ASP A 79 -0.99 -10.05 -2.04
N ARG A 80 -1.70 -11.17 -2.22
CA ARG A 80 -2.82 -11.58 -1.35
C ARG A 80 -2.48 -11.69 0.13
N PHE A 81 -1.22 -11.97 0.47
CA PHE A 81 -0.76 -12.01 1.87
C PHE A 81 -0.41 -10.63 2.44
N ASN A 82 -0.47 -9.59 1.62
CA ASN A 82 -0.05 -8.22 1.90
C ASN A 82 -1.22 -7.22 1.93
N THR A 83 -2.46 -7.68 1.77
CA THR A 83 -3.70 -6.87 1.71
C THR A 83 -3.75 -5.78 2.78
N SER A 84 -3.35 -6.08 4.02
CA SER A 84 -3.37 -5.08 5.12
C SER A 84 -2.35 -3.96 4.96
N TYR A 85 -1.20 -4.22 4.34
CA TYR A 85 -0.15 -3.22 4.09
C TYR A 85 -0.50 -2.40 2.84
N VAL A 86 -0.99 -3.06 1.79
CA VAL A 86 -1.52 -2.40 0.58
C VAL A 86 -2.62 -1.41 0.96
N HIS A 87 -3.60 -1.86 1.75
CA HIS A 87 -4.66 -1.00 2.28
C HIS A 87 -4.12 0.22 3.04
N ALA A 88 -3.14 0.01 3.93
CA ALA A 88 -2.55 1.08 4.72
C ALA A 88 -1.78 2.10 3.85
N ILE A 89 -1.06 1.64 2.83
CA ILE A 89 -0.36 2.50 1.86
C ILE A 89 -1.37 3.34 1.08
N LEU A 90 -2.46 2.73 0.61
CA LEU A 90 -3.55 3.43 -0.09
C LEU A 90 -4.19 4.50 0.80
N CYS A 91 -4.48 4.20 2.06
CA CYS A 91 -4.99 5.19 3.00
C CYS A 91 -3.97 6.33 3.28
N ALA A 92 -2.67 6.02 3.30
CA ALA A 92 -1.62 7.00 3.61
C ALA A 92 -1.45 8.03 2.50
N ILE A 93 -1.39 7.60 1.24
CA ILE A 93 -1.29 8.53 0.10
C ILE A 93 -2.51 9.43 -0.04
N ASP A 94 -3.67 9.01 0.49
CA ASP A 94 -4.92 9.77 0.47
C ASP A 94 -5.03 10.87 1.51
N ARG A 95 -4.43 10.65 2.69
CA ARG A 95 -4.37 11.65 3.76
C ARG A 95 -3.32 12.74 3.51
N ALA A 96 -2.43 12.55 2.54
CA ALA A 96 -1.41 13.53 2.18
C ALA A 96 -1.95 14.67 1.28
N ILE A 97 -3.27 14.73 1.05
CA ILE A 97 -4.00 15.78 0.31
C ILE A 97 -4.83 16.60 1.28
#